data_AF-A0A8H6TRJ3-F1
#
_entry.id   AF-A0A8H6TRJ3-F1
#
_cell.length_a   1.000
_cell.length_b   1.000
_cell.length_c   1.000
_cell.angle_alpha   90.00
_cell.angle_beta   90.00
_cell.angle_gamma   90.00
#
_symmetry.space_group_name_H-M   'P 1'
#
loop_
_entity.id
_entity.type
_entity.pdbx_description
1 polymer ?
#
loop_
_entity_poly.entity_id
_entity_poly.type
_entity_poly.pdbx_seq_one_letter_code
_entity_poly.pdbx_strand_id
1 'polypeptide(L)'
;MRPSPARLARQVPKPLKTKVQVFRGVVVQESTPTPRVLRRANILANGGSILPAPVPQAVDAKPPTLLETLMAKQRAAPESWPPNLRIEPTISRATWAPVKKGVRSKLKRMLKEA
;
A
#
# COMPACT_ATOMS: atom_id res chain seq x y z
N MET A 1 41.63 38.98 -47.00
CA MET A 1 41.27 37.55 -46.82
C MET A 1 39.95 37.46 -46.07
N ARG A 2 38.91 36.87 -46.67
CA ARG A 2 37.60 36.65 -46.01
C ARG A 2 37.47 35.15 -45.68
N PRO A 3 37.14 34.75 -44.45
CA PRO A 3 36.82 33.35 -44.18
C PRO A 3 35.43 33.00 -44.73
N SER A 4 35.34 31.83 -45.37
CA SER A 4 34.12 31.26 -45.97
C SER A 4 33.15 30.77 -44.89
N PRO A 5 31.82 31.05 -44.98
CA PRO A 5 30.85 30.57 -44.01
C PRO A 5 30.39 29.13 -44.34
N ALA A 6 31.34 28.20 -44.43
CA ALA A 6 31.06 26.77 -44.55
C ALA A 6 31.04 26.11 -43.17
N ARG A 7 30.06 26.44 -42.31
CA ARG A 7 29.69 25.60 -41.15
C ARG A 7 28.39 26.05 -40.49
N LEU A 8 27.28 25.88 -41.21
CA LEU A 8 25.95 25.81 -40.58
C LEU A 8 25.30 24.46 -40.91
N ALA A 9 26.04 23.38 -40.65
CA ALA A 9 25.44 22.06 -40.56
C ALA A 9 24.63 22.02 -39.26
N ARG A 10 23.33 22.31 -39.38
CA ARG A 10 22.33 22.01 -38.35
C ARG A 10 22.55 20.58 -37.89
N GLN A 11 23.01 20.38 -36.65
CA GLN A 11 22.91 19.08 -36.02
C GLN A 11 21.43 18.79 -35.83
N VAL A 12 20.85 18.07 -36.79
CA VAL A 12 19.54 17.45 -36.58
C VAL A 12 19.73 16.41 -35.49
N PRO A 13 19.03 16.49 -34.35
CA PRO A 13 19.15 15.48 -33.31
C PRO A 13 18.72 14.13 -33.91
N LYS A 14 19.58 13.11 -33.76
CA LYS A 14 19.27 11.74 -34.20
C LYS A 14 17.99 11.28 -33.50
N PRO A 15 17.01 10.71 -34.20
CA PRO A 15 15.79 10.23 -33.57
C PRO A 15 16.14 9.10 -32.59
N LEU A 16 15.82 9.29 -31.31
CA LEU A 16 15.92 8.25 -30.30
C LEU A 16 14.96 7.12 -30.69
N LYS A 17 15.49 5.90 -30.75
CA LYS A 17 14.71 4.70 -31.11
C LYS A 17 13.53 4.57 -30.15
N THR A 18 12.34 4.87 -30.65
CA THR A 18 11.11 4.82 -29.86
C THR A 18 10.57 3.40 -29.93
N LYS A 19 10.52 2.70 -28.79
CA LYS A 19 9.86 1.40 -28.71
C LYS A 19 8.38 1.67 -28.47
N VAL A 20 7.58 1.51 -29.52
CA VAL A 20 6.13 1.67 -29.46
C VAL A 20 5.51 0.35 -29.03
N GLN A 21 4.77 0.34 -27.92
CA GLN A 21 4.02 -0.83 -27.50
C GLN A 21 2.54 -0.44 -27.39
N VAL A 22 1.70 -1.18 -28.10
CA VAL A 22 0.26 -0.93 -28.19
C VAL A 22 -0.42 -1.78 -27.12
N PHE A 23 -1.15 -1.14 -26.20
CA PHE A 23 -1.97 -1.84 -25.22
C PHE A 23 -3.40 -1.28 -25.28
N ARG A 24 -4.39 -2.14 -25.57
CA ARG A 24 -5.82 -1.78 -25.67
C ARG A 24 -6.13 -0.54 -26.53
N GLY A 25 -5.48 -0.43 -27.69
CA GLY A 25 -5.75 0.63 -28.66
C GLY A 25 -5.19 2.01 -28.30
N VAL A 26 -4.45 2.14 -27.20
CA VAL A 26 -3.77 3.39 -26.82
C VAL A 26 -2.26 3.22 -27.02
N VAL A 27 -1.66 4.13 -27.80
CA VAL A 27 -0.22 4.19 -28.01
C VAL A 27 0.41 4.85 -26.79
N VAL A 28 1.10 4.08 -25.97
CA VAL A 28 1.82 4.60 -24.80
C VAL A 28 3.30 4.75 -25.18
N GLN A 29 3.77 6.00 -25.22
CA GLN A 29 5.18 6.31 -25.47
C GLN A 29 5.93 6.35 -24.14
N GLU A 30 6.61 5.27 -23.78
CA GLU A 30 7.46 5.24 -22.59
C GLU A 30 8.82 5.89 -22.88
N SER A 31 8.95 7.17 -22.55
CA SER A 31 10.26 7.81 -22.39
C SER A 31 10.62 7.81 -20.91
N THR A 32 11.71 7.14 -20.52
CA THR A 32 12.27 7.16 -19.17
C THR A 32 12.46 8.60 -18.67
N PRO A 33 11.92 9.02 -17.51
CA PRO A 33 12.10 10.39 -17.06
C PRO A 33 13.17 10.47 -15.97
N THR A 34 14.24 11.23 -16.24
CA THR A 34 14.70 12.14 -15.20
C THR A 34 13.57 13.15 -14.95
N PRO A 35 13.14 13.36 -13.69
CA PRO A 35 12.05 14.28 -13.42
C PRO A 35 12.46 15.70 -13.85
N ARG A 36 11.74 16.27 -14.83
CA ARG A 36 11.89 17.67 -15.24
C ARG A 36 10.79 18.50 -14.60
N VAL A 37 11.16 19.55 -13.88
CA VAL A 37 10.20 20.52 -13.34
C VAL A 37 9.74 21.44 -14.47
N LEU A 38 8.49 21.29 -14.91
CA LEU A 38 7.86 22.13 -15.92
C LEU A 38 6.91 23.14 -15.27
N ARG A 39 6.85 24.36 -15.80
CA ARG A 39 5.87 25.36 -15.36
C ARG A 39 4.47 24.97 -15.82
N ARG A 40 3.48 25.19 -14.95
CA ARG A 40 2.06 24.89 -15.17
C ARG A 40 1.51 25.45 -16.48
N ALA A 41 1.88 26.69 -16.81
CA ALA A 41 1.45 27.36 -18.04
C ALA A 41 1.85 26.60 -19.32
N ASN A 42 3.03 25.96 -19.30
CA ASN A 42 3.55 25.24 -20.47
C ASN A 42 2.81 23.91 -20.71
N ILE A 43 2.22 23.32 -19.67
CA ILE A 43 1.41 22.10 -19.79
C ILE A 43 0.08 22.44 -20.46
N LEU A 44 -0.57 23.52 -20.01
CA LEU A 44 -1.85 23.98 -20.53
C LEU A 44 -1.75 24.50 -21.97
N ALA A 45 -0.67 25.24 -22.29
CA ALA A 45 -0.45 25.79 -23.64
C ALA A 45 -0.23 24.70 -24.70
N ASN A 46 0.26 23.52 -24.31
CA ASN A 46 0.46 22.38 -25.20
C ASN A 46 -0.75 21.42 -25.23
N GLY A 47 -1.92 21.85 -24.72
CA GLY A 47 -3.14 21.04 -24.67
C GLY A 47 -3.13 19.93 -23.61
N GLY A 48 -2.17 19.95 -22.68
CA GLY A 48 -2.10 19.01 -21.57
C GLY A 48 -3.07 19.36 -20.45
N SER A 49 -3.75 18.36 -19.90
CA SER A 49 -4.62 18.50 -18.73
C SER A 49 -3.88 18.17 -17.44
N ILE A 50 -4.05 18.99 -16.40
CA ILE A 50 -3.53 18.70 -15.06
C ILE A 50 -4.65 18.04 -14.27
N LEU A 51 -4.46 16.76 -13.97
CA LEU A 51 -5.36 16.04 -13.09
C LEU A 51 -5.25 16.63 -11.68
N PRO A 52 -6.37 16.92 -11.00
CA PRO A 52 -6.33 17.30 -9.60
C PRO A 52 -5.71 16.17 -8.78
N ALA A 53 -5.11 16.53 -7.64
CA ALA A 53 -4.63 15.54 -6.69
C ALA A 53 -5.79 14.58 -6.35
N PRO A 54 -5.54 13.26 -6.27
CA PRO A 54 -6.58 12.33 -5.85
C PRO A 54 -7.09 12.76 -4.48
N VAL A 55 -8.40 12.71 -4.30
CA VAL A 55 -9.02 12.95 -2.99
C VAL A 55 -8.40 11.92 -2.04
N PRO A 56 -7.84 12.34 -0.89
CA PRO A 56 -7.37 11.37 0.10
C PRO A 56 -8.56 10.48 0.44
N GLN A 57 -8.37 9.16 0.29
CA GLN A 57 -9.38 8.19 0.66
C GLN A 57 -9.76 8.52 2.10
N ALA A 58 -10.99 9.01 2.29
CA ALA A 58 -11.48 9.50 3.57
C ALA A 58 -11.11 8.43 4.59
N VAL A 59 -10.36 8.85 5.61
CA VAL A 59 -9.77 8.00 6.64
C VAL A 59 -10.80 6.93 7.00
N ASP A 60 -10.60 5.71 6.49
CA ASP A 60 -11.47 4.59 6.81
C ASP A 60 -11.60 4.62 8.33
N ALA A 61 -12.83 4.79 8.83
CA ALA A 61 -13.06 4.98 10.26
C ALA A 61 -12.28 3.88 10.97
N LYS A 62 -11.21 4.29 11.68
CA LYS A 62 -10.25 3.31 12.19
C LYS A 62 -11.06 2.32 13.03
N PRO A 63 -10.98 1.02 12.74
CA PRO A 63 -11.71 0.05 13.54
C PRO A 63 -11.33 0.28 15.01
N PRO A 64 -12.29 0.16 15.93
CA PRO A 64 -12.03 0.43 17.33
C PRO A 64 -10.86 -0.43 17.80
N THR A 65 -10.00 0.17 18.60
CA THR A 65 -8.86 -0.57 19.14
C THR A 65 -9.37 -1.71 20.03
N LEU A 66 -8.54 -2.74 20.22
CA LEU A 66 -8.88 -3.82 21.17
C LEU A 66 -9.16 -3.23 22.57
N LEU A 67 -8.39 -2.21 22.96
CA LEU A 67 -8.54 -1.52 24.24
C LEU A 67 -9.90 -0.83 24.35
N GLU A 68 -10.32 -0.08 23.32
CA GLU A 68 -11.65 0.55 23.28
C GLU A 68 -12.78 -0.49 23.39
N THR A 69 -12.62 -1.61 22.69
CA THR A 69 -13.59 -2.71 22.70
C THR A 69 -13.70 -3.34 24.10
N LEU A 70 -12.58 -3.54 24.79
CA LEU A 70 -12.56 -4.08 26.15
C LEU A 70 -13.15 -3.09 27.16
N MET A 71 -12.82 -1.81 27.06
CA MET A 71 -13.40 -0.77 27.92
C MET A 71 -14.91 -0.65 27.74
N ALA A 72 -15.40 -0.76 26.50
CA ALA A 72 -16.84 -0.75 26.22
C ALA A 72 -17.55 -1.94 26.90
N LYS A 73 -16.96 -3.14 26.84
CA LYS A 73 -17.51 -4.33 27.51
C LYS A 73 -17.47 -4.23 29.03
N GLN A 74 -16.40 -3.69 29.61
CA GLN A 74 -16.31 -3.44 31.06
C GLN A 74 -17.43 -2.52 31.54
N ARG A 75 -17.69 -1.43 30.81
CA ARG A 75 -18.78 -0.49 31.15
C ARG A 75 -20.16 -1.12 31.00
N ALA A 76 -20.33 -1.99 30.02
CA ALA A 76 -21.62 -2.65 29.76
C ALA A 76 -21.96 -3.70 30.83
N ALA A 77 -20.97 -4.33 31.45
CA ALA A 77 -21.18 -5.39 32.44
C ALA A 77 -20.13 -5.33 33.57
N PRO A 78 -20.21 -4.33 34.47
CA PRO A 78 -19.21 -4.15 35.53
C PRO A 78 -19.19 -5.29 36.55
N GLU A 79 -20.36 -5.84 36.89
CA GLU A 79 -20.50 -6.91 37.90
C GLU A 79 -19.92 -8.26 37.44
N SER A 80 -19.91 -8.53 36.13
CA SER A 80 -19.37 -9.77 35.56
C SER A 80 -17.99 -9.60 34.93
N TRP A 81 -17.41 -8.39 35.02
CA TRP A 81 -16.11 -8.11 34.44
C TRP A 81 -15.00 -8.68 35.32
N PRO A 82 -14.09 -9.50 34.76
CA PRO A 82 -13.01 -10.07 35.55
C PRO A 82 -12.02 -8.97 35.98
N PRO A 83 -11.56 -8.97 37.25
CA PRO A 83 -10.61 -7.97 37.74
C PRO A 83 -9.26 -8.05 37.02
N ASN A 84 -8.87 -9.24 36.53
CA ASN A 84 -7.69 -9.47 35.72
C ASN A 84 -8.07 -10.14 34.39
N LEU A 85 -7.98 -9.42 33.28
CA LEU A 85 -8.15 -10.00 31.94
C LEU A 85 -6.94 -10.86 31.59
N ARG A 86 -7.11 -12.17 31.68
CA ARG A 86 -6.08 -13.14 31.27
C ARG A 86 -6.14 -13.31 29.75
N ILE A 87 -5.20 -12.69 29.04
CA ILE A 87 -5.05 -12.87 27.59
C ILE A 87 -4.31 -14.19 27.36
N GLU A 88 -5.05 -15.28 27.24
CA GLU A 88 -4.46 -16.57 26.88
C GLU A 88 -4.26 -16.70 25.36
N PRO A 89 -3.15 -17.31 24.92
CA PRO A 89 -2.96 -17.62 23.51
C PRO A 89 -4.04 -18.61 23.05
N THR A 90 -4.64 -18.37 21.89
CA THR A 90 -5.60 -19.31 21.30
C THR A 90 -4.89 -20.63 20.97
N ILE A 91 -5.23 -21.68 21.70
CA ILE A 91 -4.63 -23.01 21.51
C ILE A 91 -5.24 -23.65 20.26
N SER A 92 -4.49 -23.64 19.16
CA SER A 92 -4.92 -24.20 17.88
C SER A 92 -4.69 -25.72 17.80
N ARG A 93 -5.22 -26.38 16.77
CA ARG A 93 -4.91 -27.80 16.49
C ARG A 93 -3.42 -28.04 16.29
N ALA A 94 -2.70 -27.08 15.72
CA ALA A 94 -1.25 -27.17 15.49
C ALA A 94 -0.47 -27.23 16.81
N THR A 95 -0.93 -26.51 17.84
CA THR A 95 -0.32 -26.52 19.18
C THR A 95 -0.30 -27.92 19.80
N TRP A 96 -1.25 -28.79 19.43
CA TRP A 96 -1.32 -30.15 19.93
C TRP A 96 -0.50 -31.17 19.12
N ALA A 97 0.01 -30.80 17.93
CA ALA A 97 0.74 -31.71 17.05
C ALA A 97 1.90 -32.46 17.73
N PRO A 98 2.78 -31.83 18.52
CA PRO A 98 3.91 -32.52 19.16
C PRO A 98 3.51 -33.34 20.39
N VAL A 99 2.30 -33.17 20.93
CA VAL A 99 1.88 -33.82 22.18
C VAL A 99 1.49 -35.27 21.91
N LYS A 100 1.90 -36.23 22.75
CA LYS A 100 1.48 -37.64 22.63
C LYS A 100 -0.03 -37.80 22.80
N LYS A 101 -0.68 -38.60 21.94
CA LYS A 101 -2.16 -38.75 21.90
C LYS A 101 -2.78 -39.09 23.25
N GLY A 102 -2.17 -39.97 24.04
CA GLY A 102 -2.67 -40.39 25.36
C GLY A 102 -2.67 -39.28 26.43
N VAL A 103 -1.87 -38.23 26.25
CA VAL A 103 -1.74 -37.12 27.22
C VAL A 103 -2.61 -35.92 26.81
N ARG A 104 -2.95 -35.79 25.52
CA ARG A 104 -3.76 -34.68 24.99
C ARG A 104 -5.12 -34.56 25.66
N SER A 105 -5.81 -35.66 25.93
CA SER A 105 -7.14 -35.67 26.57
C SER A 105 -7.08 -35.10 27.98
N LYS A 106 -6.05 -35.49 28.77
CA LYS A 106 -5.82 -34.97 30.12
C LYS A 106 -5.49 -33.47 30.10
N LEU A 107 -4.59 -33.03 29.21
CA LEU A 107 -4.21 -31.62 29.08
C LEU A 107 -5.38 -30.74 28.63
N LYS A 108 -6.19 -31.21 27.66
CA LYS A 108 -7.41 -30.51 27.25
C LYS A 108 -8.43 -30.37 28.37
N ARG A 109 -8.53 -31.37 29.25
CA ARG A 109 -9.40 -31.31 30.44
C ARG A 109 -8.88 -30.30 31.46
N MET A 110 -7.57 -30.20 31.64
CA MET A 110 -6.95 -29.21 32.53
C MET A 110 -7.07 -27.78 32.01
N LEU A 111 -7.08 -27.57 30.69
CA LEU A 111 -7.31 -26.25 30.09
C LEU A 111 -8.77 -25.80 30.16
N LYS A 112 -9.69 -26.74 30.34
CA LYS A 112 -11.07 -26.43 30.71
C LYS A 112 -11.14 -26.34 32.23
N GLU A 113 -10.58 -25.28 32.80
CA GLU A 113 -10.90 -24.92 34.19
C GLU A 113 -12.25 -24.19 34.22
N ALA A 114 -13.12 -24.71 35.10
CA ALA A 114 -14.35 -24.15 35.71
C ALA A 114 -15.33 -23.38 34.82
#